data_AF-A0A7G9P0G9-F1
#
_entry.id   AF-A0A7G9P0G9-F1
#
_cell.length_a   1.000
_cell.length_b   1.000
_cell.length_c   1.000
_cell.angle_alpha   90.00
_cell.angle_beta   90.00
_cell.angle_gamma   90.00
#
_symmetry.space_group_name_H-M   'P 1'
#
loop_
_entity.id
_entity.type
_entity.pdbx_description
1 polymer ?
#
loop_
_entity_poly.entity_id
_entity_poly.type
_entity_poly.pdbx_seq_one_letter_code
_entity_poly.pdbx_strand_id
1 'polypeptide(L)'
;MMWDVDTTVTMMRVMSRMANLDDLMGVFSGYVHSQFNVERALIVSRRDLEAPRYRIVRAEVWNNDDARFRPCHTEQTAEGGLLAHLLYGSELEWMTDVSLEPSDPAFALLEDVRDLMAFPVFDEGETSEMVILLSSKLRANQQDLCGLAMMSGLLDRAIKAQEMVRRVEETKQELDRELQATANVQRWLLPSAIPIPAGVSIATSYQPARHAGGDYYTVTELPDGRLGVLIADVSGKGAPAAVLMAVVRTLVEVERRRCASPATLLTNINHHLVELGLNNHGVFVTAFCGVIDPSTRQLTYSSAGHHAPRLIQFADDQIVGLGDARYQPLALQMDTEYHQTELTMQPNDLLMLYTDGIVEARRTDGEFFGIGRLDQVLRQLPMPPTAHHAVAAINSAVSHFSVNSAAIDDQTLIALRIEQTPAENDTDMVTMTDRLATEPTQFE
;
A
#
# COMPACT_ATOMS: atom_id res chain seq x y z
N MET A 1 -47.70 7.84 28.95
CA MET A 1 -46.52 8.72 28.88
C MET A 1 -45.91 8.39 27.55
N MET A 2 -46.04 9.35 26.63
CA MET A 2 -45.84 9.22 25.19
C MET A 2 -44.35 9.43 24.91
N TRP A 3 -43.79 8.72 23.94
CA TRP A 3 -42.54 9.08 23.28
C TRP A 3 -42.42 10.62 23.18
N ASP A 4 -41.52 11.23 23.96
CA ASP A 4 -41.37 12.69 24.01
C ASP A 4 -40.14 13.13 23.19
N VAL A 5 -40.26 14.31 22.58
CA VAL A 5 -39.26 14.87 21.66
C VAL A 5 -37.91 15.10 22.34
N ASP A 6 -37.88 15.57 23.58
CA ASP A 6 -36.66 15.90 24.32
C ASP A 6 -35.84 14.65 24.67
N THR A 7 -36.54 13.60 25.10
CA THR A 7 -35.94 12.30 25.41
C THR A 7 -35.39 11.62 24.14
N THR A 8 -36.07 11.78 23.01
CA THR A 8 -35.61 11.30 21.69
C THR A 8 -34.38 12.06 21.19
N VAL A 9 -34.39 13.40 21.25
CA VAL A 9 -33.26 14.26 20.85
C VAL A 9 -32.03 13.98 21.70
N THR A 10 -32.22 13.73 23.00
CA THR A 10 -31.14 13.36 23.91
C THR A 10 -30.49 12.06 23.48
N MET A 11 -31.28 11.02 23.18
CA MET A 11 -30.74 9.74 22.71
C MET A 11 -30.03 9.88 21.36
N MET A 12 -30.59 10.64 20.40
CA MET A 12 -29.94 10.90 19.12
C MET A 12 -28.56 11.57 19.30
N ARG A 13 -28.45 12.54 20.21
CA ARG A 13 -27.17 13.22 20.52
C ARG A 13 -26.15 12.29 21.16
N VAL A 14 -26.59 11.35 22.00
CA VAL A 14 -25.70 10.36 22.63
C VAL A 14 -25.22 9.37 21.55
N MET A 15 -26.13 8.79 20.79
CA MET A 15 -25.80 7.84 19.72
C MET A 15 -24.87 8.46 18.66
N SER A 16 -25.07 9.73 18.29
CA SER A 16 -24.24 10.40 17.27
C SER A 16 -22.78 10.62 17.69
N ARG A 17 -22.44 10.45 18.98
CA ARG A 17 -21.09 10.63 19.52
C ARG A 17 -20.38 9.31 19.82
N MET A 18 -21.10 8.20 19.72
CA MET A 18 -20.56 6.89 20.07
C MET A 18 -19.84 6.27 18.88
N ALA A 19 -18.57 5.95 19.08
CA ALA A 19 -17.74 5.25 18.10
C ALA A 19 -17.70 3.73 18.35
N ASN A 20 -18.21 3.25 19.50
CA ASN A 20 -18.21 1.85 19.88
C ASN A 20 -19.63 1.27 19.79
N LEU A 21 -19.72 0.12 19.14
CA LEU A 21 -20.94 -0.63 18.90
C LEU A 21 -21.62 -1.12 20.18
N ASP A 22 -20.84 -1.67 21.11
CA ASP A 22 -21.37 -2.25 22.34
C ASP A 22 -21.96 -1.17 23.26
N ASP A 23 -21.32 -0.01 23.31
CA ASP A 23 -21.80 1.14 24.09
C ASP A 23 -23.09 1.71 23.50
N LEU A 24 -23.18 1.77 22.17
CA LEU A 24 -24.35 2.26 21.46
C LEU A 24 -25.55 1.32 21.67
N MET A 25 -25.34 0.01 21.57
CA MET A 25 -26.34 -0.99 21.92
C MET A 25 -26.75 -0.91 23.39
N GLY A 26 -25.79 -0.71 24.30
CA GLY A 26 -26.07 -0.57 25.74
C GLY A 26 -26.95 0.63 26.05
N VAL A 27 -26.70 1.79 25.43
CA VAL A 27 -27.53 3.00 25.60
C VAL A 27 -28.93 2.78 25.04
N PHE A 28 -29.06 2.21 23.85
CA PHE A 28 -30.37 1.92 23.25
C PHE A 28 -31.16 0.94 24.13
N SER A 29 -30.52 -0.15 24.57
CA SER A 29 -31.18 -1.16 25.41
C SER A 29 -31.59 -0.60 26.77
N GLY A 30 -30.72 0.18 27.43
CA GLY A 30 -31.03 0.87 28.68
C GLY A 30 -32.16 1.89 28.53
N TYR A 31 -32.22 2.59 27.40
CA TYR A 31 -33.34 3.48 27.08
C TYR A 31 -34.66 2.69 26.98
N VAL A 32 -34.67 1.62 26.18
CA VAL A 32 -35.85 0.76 25.98
C VAL A 32 -36.37 0.22 27.31
N HIS A 33 -35.47 -0.28 28.16
CA HIS A 33 -35.80 -0.73 29.51
C HIS A 33 -36.47 0.38 30.35
N SER A 34 -35.82 1.54 30.46
CA SER A 34 -36.27 2.64 31.33
C SER A 34 -37.61 3.24 30.91
N GLN A 35 -37.87 3.34 29.60
CA GLN A 35 -39.06 4.01 29.07
C GLN A 35 -40.27 3.06 29.03
N PHE A 36 -40.06 1.80 28.67
CA PHE A 36 -41.15 0.87 28.36
C PHE A 36 -41.39 -0.20 29.41
N ASN A 37 -40.62 -0.20 30.50
CA ASN A 37 -40.65 -1.22 31.56
C ASN A 37 -40.37 -2.63 31.00
N VAL A 38 -39.44 -2.73 30.05
CA VAL A 38 -39.05 -4.00 29.44
C VAL A 38 -38.19 -4.78 30.42
N GLU A 39 -38.58 -5.99 30.75
CA GLU A 39 -37.86 -6.86 31.69
C GLU A 39 -36.88 -7.78 30.96
N ARG A 40 -37.19 -8.14 29.72
CA ARG A 40 -36.34 -9.00 28.89
C ARG A 40 -36.36 -8.56 27.42
N ALA A 41 -35.24 -8.70 26.74
CA ALA A 41 -35.14 -8.51 25.30
C ALA A 41 -34.47 -9.73 24.67
N LEU A 42 -35.04 -10.26 23.59
CA LEU A 42 -34.48 -11.36 22.81
C LEU A 42 -34.25 -10.88 21.38
N ILE A 43 -33.13 -11.29 20.79
CA ILE A 43 -32.89 -11.18 19.35
C ILE A 43 -32.77 -12.60 18.82
N VAL A 44 -33.66 -12.94 17.91
CA VAL A 44 -33.75 -14.26 17.28
C VAL A 44 -33.35 -14.12 15.82
N SER A 45 -32.43 -14.95 15.34
CA SER A 45 -31.92 -14.90 13.97
C SER A 45 -32.20 -16.20 13.22
N ARG A 46 -32.51 -16.08 11.93
CA ARG A 46 -32.56 -17.18 10.97
C ARG A 46 -31.42 -17.14 9.96
N ARG A 47 -30.43 -16.24 10.14
CA ARG A 47 -29.27 -16.15 9.24
C ARG A 47 -28.54 -17.49 9.22
N ASP A 48 -28.18 -17.94 8.02
CA ASP A 48 -27.45 -19.18 7.75
C ASP A 48 -28.15 -20.48 8.26
N LEU A 49 -29.48 -20.45 8.41
CA LEU A 49 -30.28 -21.60 8.87
C LEU A 49 -31.40 -21.96 7.88
N GLU A 50 -31.64 -23.25 7.68
CA GLU A 50 -32.78 -23.74 6.92
C GLU A 50 -34.09 -23.51 7.70
N ALA A 51 -35.13 -23.04 7.01
CA ALA A 51 -36.43 -22.83 7.63
C ALA A 51 -37.05 -24.16 8.12
N PRO A 52 -37.74 -24.19 9.28
CA PRO A 52 -38.09 -23.08 10.17
C PRO A 52 -37.18 -22.97 11.41
N ARG A 53 -35.87 -23.21 11.26
CA ARG A 53 -34.91 -23.17 12.36
C ARG A 53 -34.43 -21.77 12.65
N TYR A 54 -34.20 -21.50 13.93
CA TYR A 54 -33.67 -20.23 14.39
C TYR A 54 -32.64 -20.43 15.49
N ARG A 55 -31.93 -19.36 15.83
CA ARG A 55 -31.10 -19.27 17.03
C ARG A 55 -31.33 -17.97 17.76
N ILE A 56 -31.14 -18.00 19.06
CA ILE A 56 -31.16 -16.81 19.90
C ILE A 56 -29.75 -16.23 19.90
N VAL A 57 -29.57 -15.12 19.20
CA VAL A 57 -28.25 -14.46 19.08
C VAL A 57 -27.98 -13.54 20.28
N ARG A 58 -29.03 -13.05 20.92
CA ARG A 58 -28.94 -12.23 22.14
C ARG A 58 -30.14 -12.44 23.03
N ALA A 59 -29.91 -12.49 24.34
CA ALA A 59 -30.94 -12.45 25.36
C ALA A 59 -30.47 -11.57 26.51
N GLU A 60 -31.23 -10.53 26.83
CA GLU A 60 -31.01 -9.63 27.96
C GLU A 60 -32.14 -9.75 28.97
N VAL A 61 -31.78 -9.75 30.25
CA VAL A 61 -32.72 -9.80 31.38
C VAL A 61 -32.34 -8.66 32.33
N TRP A 62 -33.29 -7.78 32.62
CA TRP A 62 -33.13 -6.68 33.56
C TRP A 62 -33.79 -7.03 34.90
N ASN A 63 -32.99 -7.20 35.97
CA ASN A 63 -33.49 -7.37 37.34
C ASN A 63 -33.25 -6.10 38.16
N ASN A 64 -34.26 -5.71 38.94
CA ASN A 64 -34.41 -4.42 39.63
C ASN A 64 -33.31 -3.98 40.62
N ASP A 65 -32.23 -4.75 40.86
CA ASP A 65 -31.14 -4.35 41.77
C ASP A 65 -29.73 -4.79 41.33
N ASP A 66 -29.56 -5.42 40.17
CA ASP A 66 -28.22 -5.81 39.69
C ASP A 66 -28.26 -6.13 38.18
N ALA A 67 -28.08 -5.11 37.34
CA ALA A 67 -27.99 -5.26 35.89
C ALA A 67 -26.66 -5.92 35.49
N ARG A 68 -26.48 -7.20 35.83
CA ARG A 68 -25.32 -7.95 35.37
C ARG A 68 -25.57 -8.53 33.98
N PHE A 69 -24.72 -8.09 33.06
CA PHE A 69 -24.51 -8.67 31.75
C PHE A 69 -24.37 -10.21 31.85
N ARG A 70 -25.29 -10.97 31.24
CA ARG A 70 -25.09 -12.38 30.96
C ARG A 70 -25.11 -12.55 29.44
N PRO A 71 -23.95 -12.70 28.78
CA PRO A 71 -23.93 -13.14 27.40
C PRO A 71 -24.59 -14.51 27.35
N CYS A 72 -25.82 -14.61 26.88
CA CYS A 72 -26.41 -15.89 26.54
C CYS A 72 -25.95 -16.25 25.12
N HIS A 73 -24.71 -16.73 25.00
CA HIS A 73 -24.27 -17.39 23.78
C HIS A 73 -24.84 -18.81 23.77
N THR A 74 -26.15 -18.95 23.61
CA THR A 74 -26.72 -20.24 23.26
C THR A 74 -26.51 -20.45 21.77
N GLU A 75 -25.44 -21.16 21.39
CA GLU A 75 -25.27 -21.69 20.02
C GLU A 75 -26.40 -22.65 19.61
N GLN A 76 -27.28 -23.02 20.55
CA GLN A 76 -28.44 -23.87 20.36
C GLN A 76 -29.41 -23.29 19.34
N THR A 77 -29.59 -24.05 18.27
CA THR A 77 -30.66 -23.84 17.29
C THR A 77 -31.94 -24.53 17.79
N ALA A 78 -33.07 -23.87 17.63
CA ALA A 78 -34.39 -24.42 17.91
C ALA A 78 -35.27 -24.37 16.65
N GLU A 79 -36.37 -25.12 16.67
CA GLU A 79 -37.31 -25.24 15.56
C GLU A 79 -38.74 -25.18 16.10
N GLY A 80 -39.63 -24.46 15.40
CA GLY A 80 -41.03 -24.32 15.78
C GLY A 80 -41.28 -23.45 17.03
N GLY A 81 -42.50 -23.49 17.54
CA GLY A 81 -42.95 -22.67 18.67
C GLY A 81 -43.18 -21.20 18.32
N LEU A 82 -43.45 -20.39 19.36
CA LEU A 82 -43.79 -18.97 19.20
C LEU A 82 -42.68 -18.17 18.50
N LEU A 83 -41.41 -18.38 18.85
CA LEU A 83 -40.31 -17.60 18.28
C LEU A 83 -40.12 -17.85 16.78
N ALA A 84 -40.33 -19.09 16.31
CA ALA A 84 -40.33 -19.38 14.88
C ALA A 84 -41.52 -18.74 14.19
N HIS A 85 -42.71 -18.79 14.80
CA HIS A 85 -43.91 -18.15 14.25
C HIS A 85 -43.69 -16.65 14.01
N LEU A 86 -43.19 -15.94 15.02
CA LEU A 86 -42.88 -14.51 14.93
C LEU A 86 -41.83 -14.25 13.83
N LEU A 87 -40.68 -14.94 13.90
CA LEU A 87 -39.55 -14.70 12.99
C LEU A 87 -39.89 -14.94 11.52
N TYR A 88 -40.62 -16.00 11.20
CA TYR A 88 -41.00 -16.32 9.83
C TYR A 88 -42.28 -15.59 9.38
N GLY A 89 -43.12 -15.15 10.32
CA GLY A 89 -44.28 -14.29 10.05
C GLY A 89 -43.90 -12.93 9.48
N SER A 90 -42.75 -12.37 9.89
CA SER A 90 -42.19 -11.11 9.34
C SER A 90 -43.07 -9.87 9.53
N GLU A 91 -43.91 -9.85 10.57
CA GLU A 91 -44.81 -8.74 10.88
C GLU A 91 -44.47 -8.08 12.23
N LEU A 92 -44.95 -6.85 12.43
CA LEU A 92 -44.95 -6.20 13.74
C LEU A 92 -46.05 -6.83 14.59
N GLU A 93 -45.69 -7.44 15.70
CA GLU A 93 -46.65 -8.12 16.57
C GLU A 93 -46.66 -7.52 17.97
N TRP A 94 -47.88 -7.41 18.51
CA TRP A 94 -48.15 -7.06 19.89
C TRP A 94 -49.05 -8.15 20.46
N MET A 95 -48.60 -8.83 21.50
CA MET A 95 -49.36 -9.86 22.19
C MET A 95 -49.50 -9.52 23.68
N THR A 96 -50.70 -9.70 24.22
CA THR A 96 -50.99 -9.56 25.66
C THR A 96 -51.53 -10.89 26.18
N ASP A 97 -51.35 -11.14 27.48
CA ASP A 97 -51.72 -12.40 28.13
C ASP A 97 -51.12 -13.64 27.43
N VAL A 98 -49.85 -13.54 27.01
CA VAL A 98 -49.13 -14.65 26.38
C VAL A 98 -49.03 -15.84 27.35
N SER A 99 -49.44 -17.02 26.90
CA SER A 99 -49.31 -18.28 27.63
C SER A 99 -48.78 -19.35 26.67
N LEU A 100 -47.74 -20.06 27.08
CA LEU A 100 -47.07 -21.07 26.27
C LEU A 100 -47.28 -22.46 26.85
N GLU A 101 -47.33 -23.45 25.98
CA GLU A 101 -47.29 -24.86 26.38
C GLU A 101 -45.87 -25.21 26.88
N PRO A 102 -45.72 -26.08 27.91
CA PRO A 102 -44.40 -26.53 28.39
C PRO A 102 -43.52 -27.18 27.32
N SER A 103 -44.10 -27.60 26.20
CA SER A 103 -43.39 -28.15 25.05
C SER A 103 -42.79 -27.10 24.10
N ASP A 104 -43.13 -25.81 24.25
CA ASP A 104 -42.58 -24.75 23.41
C ASP A 104 -41.08 -24.55 23.71
N PRO A 105 -40.19 -24.49 22.70
CA PRO A 105 -38.76 -24.27 22.92
C PRO A 105 -38.43 -23.00 23.70
N ALA A 106 -39.30 -22.00 23.65
CA ALA A 106 -39.14 -20.72 24.34
C ALA A 106 -39.82 -20.67 25.72
N PHE A 107 -40.47 -21.75 26.18
CA PHE A 107 -41.24 -21.78 27.43
C PHE A 107 -40.44 -21.24 28.62
N ALA A 108 -39.23 -21.76 28.85
CA ALA A 108 -38.38 -21.32 29.96
C ALA A 108 -37.93 -19.84 29.88
N LEU A 109 -37.91 -19.26 28.67
CA LEU A 109 -37.52 -17.86 28.46
C LEU A 109 -38.70 -16.90 28.69
N LEU A 110 -39.93 -17.40 28.59
CA LEU A 110 -41.17 -16.62 28.53
C LEU A 110 -42.15 -16.93 29.68
N GLU A 111 -41.82 -17.85 30.59
CA GLU A 111 -42.71 -18.37 31.65
C GLU A 111 -43.39 -17.27 32.51
N ASP A 112 -42.68 -16.20 32.85
CA ASP A 112 -43.20 -15.10 33.67
C ASP A 112 -43.58 -13.82 32.88
N VAL A 113 -43.65 -13.90 31.56
CA VAL A 113 -43.99 -12.77 30.69
C VAL A 113 -45.49 -12.77 30.40
N ARG A 114 -46.11 -11.58 30.39
CA ARG A 114 -47.52 -11.44 29.96
C ARG A 114 -47.68 -10.64 28.68
N ASP A 115 -46.87 -9.61 28.50
CA ASP A 115 -46.91 -8.75 27.32
C ASP A 115 -45.63 -8.92 26.50
N LEU A 116 -45.81 -9.03 25.19
CA LEU A 116 -44.74 -9.19 24.21
C LEU A 116 -44.93 -8.22 23.05
N MET A 117 -43.82 -7.61 22.61
CA MET A 117 -43.71 -6.97 21.31
C MET A 117 -42.65 -7.66 20.48
N ALA A 118 -42.93 -7.86 19.20
CA ALA A 118 -41.97 -8.37 18.24
C ALA A 118 -41.92 -7.47 17.01
N PHE A 119 -40.72 -7.19 16.52
CA PHE A 119 -40.54 -6.45 15.29
C PHE A 119 -39.36 -6.97 14.46
N PRO A 120 -39.54 -7.15 13.14
CA PRO A 120 -38.53 -7.73 12.27
C PRO A 120 -37.43 -6.71 11.94
N VAL A 121 -36.20 -7.23 11.84
CA VAL A 121 -35.06 -6.51 11.26
C VAL A 121 -34.82 -7.09 9.88
N PHE A 122 -35.06 -6.24 8.87
CA PHE A 122 -34.90 -6.62 7.47
C PHE A 122 -33.45 -6.48 7.01
N ASP A 123 -33.01 -7.45 6.23
CA ASP A 123 -31.78 -7.45 5.47
C ASP A 123 -32.11 -7.79 4.02
N GLU A 124 -31.71 -6.95 3.08
CA GLU A 124 -32.02 -7.10 1.64
C GLU A 124 -33.52 -7.31 1.30
N GLY A 125 -34.43 -6.87 2.17
CA GLY A 125 -35.88 -7.02 1.97
C GLY A 125 -36.48 -8.28 2.60
N GLU A 126 -35.68 -9.14 3.20
CA GLU A 126 -36.13 -10.30 3.97
C GLU A 126 -35.90 -10.11 5.47
N THR A 127 -36.77 -10.66 6.32
CA THR A 127 -36.51 -10.67 7.76
C THR A 127 -35.25 -11.47 8.02
N SER A 128 -34.24 -10.88 8.63
CA SER A 128 -33.03 -11.61 9.02
C SER A 128 -33.07 -11.98 10.50
N GLU A 129 -33.63 -11.09 11.31
CA GLU A 129 -33.73 -11.19 12.75
C GLU A 129 -35.08 -10.68 13.23
N MET A 130 -35.49 -11.11 14.42
CA MET A 130 -36.68 -10.64 15.13
C MET A 130 -36.25 -10.15 16.51
N VAL A 131 -36.53 -8.89 16.79
CA VAL A 131 -36.31 -8.30 18.12
C VAL A 131 -37.60 -8.43 18.91
N ILE A 132 -37.50 -8.99 20.10
CA ILE A 132 -38.64 -9.30 20.95
C ILE A 132 -38.43 -8.65 22.31
N LEU A 133 -39.36 -7.78 22.71
CA LEU A 133 -39.35 -7.09 23.99
C LEU A 133 -40.45 -7.67 24.87
N LEU A 134 -40.12 -7.94 26.13
CA LEU A 134 -40.92 -8.74 27.04
C LEU A 134 -41.09 -8.01 28.37
N SER A 135 -42.31 -8.04 28.92
CA SER A 135 -42.58 -7.50 30.25
C SER A 135 -43.76 -8.23 30.92
N SER A 136 -43.80 -8.22 32.25
CA SER A 136 -45.01 -8.55 33.00
C SER A 136 -46.13 -7.51 32.79
N LYS A 137 -45.76 -6.27 32.43
CA LYS A 137 -46.67 -5.18 32.07
C LYS A 137 -45.98 -4.13 31.21
N LEU A 138 -46.20 -4.17 29.89
CA LEU A 138 -45.62 -3.20 28.97
C LEU A 138 -46.26 -1.82 29.11
N ARG A 139 -45.45 -0.76 29.14
CA ARG A 139 -45.91 0.65 29.14
C ARG A 139 -45.72 1.30 27.77
N ALA A 140 -46.39 0.77 26.75
CA ALA A 140 -46.20 1.22 25.39
C ALA A 140 -47.51 1.16 24.59
N ASN A 141 -47.49 1.65 23.36
CA ASN A 141 -48.59 1.57 22.40
C ASN A 141 -48.06 1.19 21.00
N GLN A 142 -48.95 1.06 20.02
CA GLN A 142 -48.56 0.70 18.65
C GLN A 142 -47.64 1.73 17.97
N GLN A 143 -47.73 3.03 18.30
CA GLN A 143 -46.82 4.05 17.76
C GLN A 143 -45.40 3.88 18.31
N ASP A 144 -45.28 3.54 19.60
CA ASP A 144 -43.99 3.24 20.22
C ASP A 144 -43.33 2.02 19.56
N LEU A 145 -44.11 0.98 19.23
CA LEU A 145 -43.64 -0.21 18.49
C LEU A 145 -43.08 0.15 17.11
N CYS A 146 -43.81 0.96 16.33
CA CYS A 146 -43.34 1.43 15.01
C CYS A 146 -42.04 2.23 15.13
N GLY A 147 -41.94 3.11 16.14
CA GLY A 147 -40.76 3.91 16.41
C GLY A 147 -39.54 3.07 16.76
N LEU A 148 -39.72 2.08 17.65
CA LEU A 148 -38.69 1.12 18.03
C LEU A 148 -38.22 0.26 16.85
N ALA A 149 -39.14 -0.22 16.02
CA ALA A 149 -38.81 -0.98 14.81
C ALA A 149 -37.96 -0.15 13.83
N MET A 150 -38.34 1.10 13.58
CA MET A 150 -37.57 2.01 12.72
C MET A 150 -36.17 2.30 13.30
N MET A 151 -36.09 2.59 14.60
CA MET A 151 -34.80 2.82 15.27
C MET A 151 -33.90 1.60 15.25
N SER A 152 -34.45 0.40 15.50
CA SER A 152 -33.71 -0.85 15.48
C SER A 152 -33.17 -1.17 14.09
N GLY A 153 -33.95 -0.94 13.03
CA GLY A 153 -33.49 -1.12 11.65
C GLY A 153 -32.38 -0.12 11.28
N LEU A 154 -32.47 1.13 11.72
CA LEU A 154 -31.40 2.13 11.52
C LEU A 154 -30.15 1.78 12.31
N LEU A 155 -30.31 1.29 13.53
CA LEU A 155 -29.24 0.82 14.38
C LEU A 155 -28.51 -0.35 13.71
N ASP A 156 -29.22 -1.43 13.33
CA ASP A 156 -28.64 -2.59 12.62
C ASP A 156 -27.82 -2.16 11.39
N ARG A 157 -28.34 -1.21 10.59
CA ARG A 157 -27.58 -0.68 9.44
C ARG A 157 -26.31 0.06 9.85
N ALA A 158 -26.36 0.84 10.93
CA ALA A 158 -25.17 1.52 11.45
C ALA A 158 -24.13 0.52 11.96
N ILE A 159 -24.58 -0.56 12.64
CA ILE A 159 -23.73 -1.68 13.07
C ILE A 159 -22.99 -2.29 11.87
N LYS A 160 -23.74 -2.70 10.86
CA LYS A 160 -23.20 -3.34 9.65
C LYS A 160 -22.23 -2.41 8.92
N ALA A 161 -22.59 -1.14 8.76
CA ALA A 161 -21.72 -0.15 8.12
C ALA A 161 -20.39 0.00 8.86
N GLN A 162 -20.41 0.03 10.20
CA GLN A 162 -19.20 0.14 11.00
C GLN A 162 -18.34 -1.12 10.94
N GLU A 163 -18.94 -2.30 10.99
CA GLU A 163 -18.22 -3.57 10.84
C GLU A 163 -17.57 -3.69 9.45
N MET A 164 -18.27 -3.26 8.40
CA MET A 164 -17.73 -3.21 7.05
C MET A 164 -16.53 -2.26 6.94
N VAL A 165 -16.62 -1.06 7.52
CA VAL A 165 -15.48 -0.12 7.57
C VAL A 165 -14.28 -0.75 8.28
N ARG A 166 -14.51 -1.42 9.41
CA ARG A 166 -13.45 -2.11 10.15
C ARG A 166 -12.81 -3.22 9.34
N ARG A 167 -13.61 -4.09 8.70
CA ARG A 167 -13.10 -5.18 7.85
C ARG A 167 -12.28 -4.66 6.67
N VAL A 168 -12.72 -3.56 6.04
CA VAL A 168 -11.98 -2.89 4.97
C VAL A 168 -10.63 -2.37 5.47
N GLU A 169 -10.60 -1.74 6.65
CA GLU A 169 -9.36 -1.23 7.23
C GLU A 169 -8.41 -2.36 7.65
N GLU A 170 -8.92 -3.44 8.26
CA GLU A 170 -8.13 -4.64 8.59
C GLU A 170 -7.52 -5.27 7.33
N THR A 171 -8.33 -5.50 6.29
CA THR A 171 -7.88 -6.05 5.01
C THR A 171 -6.82 -5.15 4.35
N LYS A 172 -7.03 -3.83 4.40
CA LYS A 172 -6.07 -2.86 3.87
C LYS A 172 -4.73 -2.91 4.62
N GLN A 173 -4.76 -2.99 5.95
CA GLN A 173 -3.55 -3.10 6.76
C GLN A 173 -2.79 -4.40 6.51
N GLU A 174 -3.50 -5.52 6.31
CA GLU A 174 -2.88 -6.80 5.94
C GLU A 174 -2.19 -6.69 4.58
N LEU A 175 -2.88 -6.12 3.58
CA LEU A 175 -2.31 -5.91 2.25
C LEU A 175 -1.09 -4.97 2.29
N ASP A 176 -1.16 -3.88 3.03
CA ASP A 176 -0.03 -2.95 3.18
C ASP A 176 1.19 -3.65 3.81
N ARG A 177 0.98 -4.51 4.80
CA ARG A 177 2.05 -5.32 5.40
C ARG A 177 2.68 -6.29 4.41
N GLU A 178 1.88 -6.98 3.59
CA GLU A 178 2.38 -7.90 2.55
C GLU A 178 3.19 -7.15 1.46
N LEU A 179 2.69 -5.99 1.03
CA LEU A 179 3.38 -5.13 0.08
C LEU A 179 4.70 -4.60 0.65
N GLN A 180 4.72 -4.23 1.92
CA GLN A 180 5.94 -3.77 2.60
C GLN A 180 6.95 -4.91 2.81
N ALA A 181 6.50 -6.13 3.10
CA ALA A 181 7.38 -7.30 3.15
C ALA A 181 8.04 -7.57 1.78
N THR A 182 7.26 -7.48 0.70
CA THR A 182 7.76 -7.63 -0.68
C THR A 182 8.77 -6.55 -1.03
N ALA A 183 8.49 -5.30 -0.67
CA ALA A 183 9.42 -4.17 -0.82
C ALA A 183 10.77 -4.40 -0.13
N ASN A 184 10.74 -4.95 1.08
CA ASN A 184 11.96 -5.23 1.84
C ASN A 184 12.81 -6.30 1.15
N VAL A 185 12.19 -7.35 0.62
CA VAL A 185 12.89 -8.36 -0.19
C VAL A 185 13.55 -7.70 -1.41
N GLN A 186 12.84 -6.82 -2.09
CA GLN A 186 13.39 -6.09 -3.23
C GLN A 186 14.60 -5.21 -2.85
N ARG A 187 14.54 -4.51 -1.72
CA ARG A 187 15.66 -3.69 -1.24
C ARG A 187 16.91 -4.52 -0.93
N TRP A 188 16.75 -5.77 -0.46
CA TRP A 188 17.89 -6.69 -0.27
C TRP A 188 18.59 -7.07 -1.57
N LEU A 189 17.88 -6.93 -2.69
CA LEU A 189 18.44 -7.20 -4.01
C LEU A 189 19.26 -6.01 -4.54
N LEU A 190 18.99 -4.79 -4.10
CA LEU A 190 19.78 -3.63 -4.50
C LEU A 190 21.18 -3.65 -3.85
N PRO A 191 22.20 -3.00 -4.45
CA PRO A 191 23.55 -2.98 -3.89
C PRO A 191 23.55 -2.39 -2.47
N SER A 192 24.06 -3.15 -1.50
CA SER A 192 24.20 -2.69 -0.10
C SER A 192 25.41 -1.80 0.12
N ALA A 193 26.41 -1.90 -0.76
CA ALA A 193 27.59 -1.06 -0.78
C ALA A 193 28.01 -0.81 -2.23
N ILE A 194 28.49 0.39 -2.50
CA ILE A 194 29.02 0.79 -3.80
C ILE A 194 30.54 0.80 -3.70
N PRO A 195 31.26 0.16 -4.63
CA PRO A 195 32.71 0.22 -4.66
C PRO A 195 33.17 1.66 -4.94
N ILE A 196 34.19 2.12 -4.23
CA ILE A 196 34.79 3.45 -4.43
C ILE A 196 36.24 3.23 -4.91
N PRO A 197 36.45 2.92 -6.19
CA PRO A 197 37.80 2.73 -6.71
C PRO A 197 38.57 4.06 -6.67
N ALA A 198 39.89 3.98 -6.53
CA ALA A 198 40.74 5.16 -6.58
C ALA A 198 40.55 5.91 -7.90
N GLY A 199 40.42 7.23 -7.85
CA GLY A 199 40.22 8.06 -9.04
C GLY A 199 38.75 8.21 -9.48
N VAL A 200 37.78 7.65 -8.75
CA VAL A 200 36.35 7.80 -9.08
C VAL A 200 35.52 8.12 -7.82
N SER A 201 34.64 9.10 -7.91
CA SER A 201 33.60 9.36 -6.89
C SER A 201 32.23 8.95 -7.41
N ILE A 202 31.45 8.28 -6.57
CA ILE A 202 30.16 7.69 -6.94
C ILE A 202 29.12 8.04 -5.88
N ALA A 203 27.91 8.37 -6.31
CA ALA A 203 26.75 8.51 -5.46
C ALA A 203 25.51 7.97 -6.17
N THR A 204 24.57 7.40 -5.43
CA THR A 204 23.30 6.90 -5.98
C THR A 204 22.12 7.36 -5.13
N SER A 205 20.95 7.35 -5.73
CA SER A 205 19.67 7.53 -5.04
C SER A 205 18.64 6.61 -5.66
N TYR A 206 17.80 6.02 -4.83
CA TYR A 206 16.68 5.18 -5.24
C TYR A 206 15.45 5.52 -4.39
N GLN A 207 14.40 6.01 -5.02
CA GLN A 207 13.13 6.34 -4.38
C GLN A 207 11.99 5.67 -5.17
N PRO A 208 11.43 4.56 -4.67
CA PRO A 208 10.33 3.90 -5.37
C PRO A 208 9.04 4.73 -5.27
N ALA A 209 8.21 4.74 -6.33
CA ALA A 209 6.92 5.44 -6.31
C ALA A 209 5.89 4.80 -5.39
N ARG A 210 6.04 3.50 -5.13
CA ARG A 210 5.19 2.69 -4.25
C ARG A 210 6.06 1.89 -3.28
N HIS A 211 5.48 0.89 -2.65
CA HIS A 211 6.22 -0.05 -1.81
C HIS A 211 7.39 -0.70 -2.58
N ALA A 212 7.16 -1.15 -3.82
CA ALA A 212 8.14 -1.83 -4.66
C ALA A 212 8.12 -1.26 -6.09
N GLY A 213 9.28 -1.27 -6.75
CA GLY A 213 9.53 -0.59 -8.02
C GLY A 213 9.94 -1.48 -9.21
N GLY A 214 9.96 -0.97 -10.44
CA GLY A 214 10.53 -1.61 -11.62
C GLY A 214 12.03 -1.31 -11.83
N ASP A 215 12.53 -0.24 -11.20
CA ASP A 215 13.91 0.23 -11.36
C ASP A 215 14.95 -0.72 -10.74
N TYR A 216 16.05 -0.95 -11.47
CA TYR A 216 17.25 -1.65 -11.03
C TYR A 216 18.49 -0.84 -11.32
N TYR A 217 19.44 -0.82 -10.38
CA TYR A 217 20.77 -0.30 -10.66
C TYR A 217 21.85 -1.10 -9.96
N THR A 218 23.06 -1.04 -10.51
CA THR A 218 24.24 -1.60 -9.87
C THR A 218 25.51 -0.89 -10.31
N VAL A 219 26.47 -0.84 -9.40
CA VAL A 219 27.84 -0.37 -9.63
C VAL A 219 28.75 -1.44 -9.03
N THR A 220 29.57 -2.07 -9.85
CA THR A 220 30.39 -3.21 -9.42
C THR A 220 31.79 -3.15 -9.98
N GLU A 221 32.77 -3.47 -9.16
CA GLU A 221 34.13 -3.71 -9.62
C GLU A 221 34.18 -5.04 -10.40
N LEU A 222 34.79 -5.00 -11.58
CA LEU A 222 35.04 -6.14 -12.44
C LEU A 222 36.37 -6.81 -12.05
N PRO A 223 36.58 -8.10 -12.39
CA PRO A 223 37.80 -8.82 -12.00
C PRO A 223 39.12 -8.20 -12.47
N ASP A 224 39.09 -7.33 -13.48
CA ASP A 224 40.24 -6.63 -14.04
C ASP A 224 40.43 -5.21 -13.49
N GLY A 225 39.68 -4.82 -12.45
CA GLY A 225 39.77 -3.50 -11.81
C GLY A 225 38.97 -2.41 -12.52
N ARG A 226 38.30 -2.72 -13.63
CA ARG A 226 37.33 -1.80 -14.26
C ARG A 226 36.04 -1.74 -13.45
N LEU A 227 35.26 -0.69 -13.67
CA LEU A 227 33.99 -0.46 -13.00
C LEU A 227 32.84 -0.68 -13.97
N GLY A 228 31.97 -1.64 -13.67
CA GLY A 228 30.70 -1.82 -14.36
C GLY A 228 29.61 -0.96 -13.71
N VAL A 229 28.85 -0.23 -14.52
CA VAL A 229 27.65 0.51 -14.12
C VAL A 229 26.47 0.06 -14.97
N LEU A 230 25.33 -0.19 -14.34
CA LEU A 230 24.09 -0.49 -15.02
C LEU A 230 22.93 0.19 -14.31
N ILE A 231 22.03 0.75 -15.11
CA ILE A 231 20.72 1.25 -14.69
C ILE A 231 19.69 0.66 -15.65
N ALA A 232 18.56 0.23 -15.12
CA ALA A 232 17.48 -0.35 -15.90
C ALA A 232 16.13 -0.03 -15.27
N ASP A 233 15.10 0.00 -16.11
CA ASP A 233 13.73 0.24 -15.73
C ASP A 233 12.82 -0.75 -16.47
N VAL A 234 11.94 -1.41 -15.71
CA VAL A 234 11.00 -2.40 -16.22
C VAL A 234 9.66 -1.72 -16.47
N SER A 235 9.16 -1.84 -17.70
CA SER A 235 7.84 -1.31 -18.07
C SER A 235 6.73 -1.81 -17.15
N GLY A 236 5.93 -0.90 -16.61
CA GLY A 236 4.86 -1.21 -15.67
C GLY A 236 5.15 -0.61 -14.31
N LYS A 237 4.45 -1.07 -13.26
CA LYS A 237 4.67 -0.57 -11.89
C LYS A 237 4.16 -1.53 -10.83
N GLY A 238 4.63 -1.34 -9.60
CA GLY A 238 4.22 -2.13 -8.45
C GLY A 238 4.75 -3.57 -8.49
N ALA A 239 3.99 -4.51 -7.91
CA ALA A 239 4.47 -5.88 -7.69
C ALA A 239 4.95 -6.62 -8.95
N PRO A 240 4.27 -6.57 -10.12
CA PRO A 240 4.75 -7.26 -11.32
C PRO A 240 6.10 -6.74 -11.81
N ALA A 241 6.28 -5.41 -11.82
CA ALA A 241 7.55 -4.80 -12.22
C ALA A 241 8.68 -5.15 -11.25
N ALA A 242 8.40 -5.22 -9.94
CA ALA A 242 9.37 -5.62 -8.92
C ALA A 242 9.86 -7.06 -9.05
N VAL A 243 8.98 -7.99 -9.44
CA VAL A 243 9.37 -9.38 -9.71
C VAL A 243 10.28 -9.45 -10.93
N LEU A 244 9.92 -8.75 -12.01
CA LEU A 244 10.71 -8.71 -13.24
C LEU A 244 12.06 -8.02 -13.03
N MET A 245 12.11 -6.96 -12.21
CA MET A 245 13.35 -6.33 -11.76
C MET A 245 14.29 -7.37 -11.13
N ALA A 246 13.78 -8.22 -10.24
CA ALA A 246 14.57 -9.29 -9.63
C ALA A 246 15.11 -10.31 -10.64
N VAL A 247 14.34 -10.61 -11.70
CA VAL A 247 14.79 -11.45 -12.82
C VAL A 247 15.92 -10.76 -13.59
N VAL A 248 15.73 -9.49 -13.98
CA VAL A 248 16.75 -8.69 -14.69
C VAL A 248 18.05 -8.64 -13.90
N ARG A 249 17.98 -8.32 -12.61
CA ARG A 249 19.14 -8.36 -11.71
C ARG A 249 19.86 -9.71 -11.75
N THR A 250 19.11 -10.80 -11.65
CA THR A 250 19.68 -12.15 -11.62
C THR A 250 20.42 -12.46 -12.92
N LEU A 251 19.84 -12.09 -14.07
CA LEU A 251 20.47 -12.23 -15.37
C LEU A 251 21.74 -11.38 -15.47
N VAL A 252 21.71 -10.12 -15.00
CA VAL A 252 22.88 -9.24 -14.95
C VAL A 252 24.00 -9.87 -14.10
N GLU A 253 23.68 -10.40 -12.92
CA GLU A 253 24.66 -11.02 -12.03
C GLU A 253 25.33 -12.26 -12.65
N VAL A 254 24.57 -13.04 -13.43
CA VAL A 254 25.08 -14.23 -14.12
C VAL A 254 25.94 -13.84 -15.32
N GLU A 255 25.46 -12.93 -16.16
CA GLU A 255 26.12 -12.57 -17.42
C GLU A 255 27.35 -11.68 -17.21
N ARG A 256 27.36 -10.79 -16.20
CA ARG A 256 28.52 -9.94 -15.91
C ARG A 256 29.78 -10.71 -15.51
N ARG A 257 29.63 -11.95 -15.05
CA ARG A 257 30.76 -12.86 -14.74
C ARG A 257 31.36 -13.50 -15.99
N ARG A 258 30.63 -13.47 -17.12
CA ARG A 258 30.99 -14.14 -18.38
C ARG A 258 31.49 -13.15 -19.43
N CYS A 259 30.96 -11.93 -19.42
CA CYS A 259 31.22 -10.93 -20.44
C CYS A 259 31.51 -9.57 -19.81
N ALA A 260 32.59 -8.92 -20.26
CA ALA A 260 32.92 -7.55 -19.85
C ALA A 260 32.44 -6.48 -20.85
N SER A 261 31.89 -6.86 -22.00
CA SER A 261 31.34 -5.92 -22.99
C SER A 261 29.90 -5.54 -22.63
N PRO A 262 29.58 -4.24 -22.52
CA PRO A 262 28.20 -3.77 -22.36
C PRO A 262 27.24 -4.28 -23.44
N ALA A 263 27.68 -4.26 -24.70
CA ALA A 263 26.88 -4.73 -25.83
C ALA A 263 26.53 -6.22 -25.71
N THR A 264 27.53 -7.08 -25.47
CA THR A 264 27.30 -8.52 -25.32
C THR A 264 26.41 -8.83 -24.12
N LEU A 265 26.59 -8.13 -23.00
CA LEU A 265 25.76 -8.29 -21.81
C LEU A 265 24.28 -7.98 -22.11
N LEU A 266 23.99 -6.86 -22.78
CA LEU A 266 22.62 -6.49 -23.14
C LEU A 266 22.00 -7.46 -24.16
N THR A 267 22.75 -7.91 -25.17
CA THR A 267 22.28 -8.94 -26.12
C THR A 267 21.92 -10.23 -25.41
N ASN A 268 22.76 -10.72 -24.49
CA ASN A 268 22.48 -11.96 -23.75
C ASN A 268 21.25 -11.82 -22.85
N ILE A 269 21.13 -10.70 -22.12
CA ILE A 269 19.94 -10.45 -21.28
C ILE A 269 18.68 -10.38 -22.14
N ASN A 270 18.74 -9.72 -23.30
CA ASN A 270 17.61 -9.65 -24.22
C ASN A 270 17.14 -11.05 -24.65
N HIS A 271 18.06 -11.94 -25.05
CA HIS A 271 17.73 -13.32 -25.40
C HIS A 271 17.02 -14.06 -24.26
N HIS A 272 17.58 -14.02 -23.04
CA HIS A 272 16.97 -14.66 -21.87
C HIS A 272 15.57 -14.13 -21.58
N LEU A 273 15.36 -12.81 -21.66
CA LEU A 273 14.05 -12.21 -21.40
C LEU A 273 13.01 -12.57 -22.47
N VAL A 274 13.41 -12.66 -23.74
CA VAL A 274 12.51 -13.09 -24.82
C VAL A 274 12.19 -14.59 -24.72
N GLU A 275 13.17 -15.43 -24.34
CA GLU A 275 12.95 -16.88 -24.09
C GLU A 275 11.97 -17.12 -22.94
N LEU A 276 11.95 -16.25 -21.93
CA LEU A 276 10.95 -16.25 -20.85
C LEU A 276 9.55 -15.80 -21.32
N GLY A 277 9.41 -15.32 -22.56
CA GLY A 277 8.13 -14.96 -23.17
C GLY A 277 7.58 -13.58 -22.80
N LEU A 278 8.41 -12.68 -22.24
CA LEU A 278 7.99 -11.35 -21.79
C LEU A 278 7.38 -10.50 -22.93
N ASN A 279 7.92 -10.64 -24.14
CA ASN A 279 7.41 -9.98 -25.35
C ASN A 279 5.94 -10.28 -25.64
N ASN A 280 5.46 -11.50 -25.32
CA ASN A 280 4.07 -11.91 -25.52
C ASN A 280 3.10 -11.22 -24.54
N HIS A 281 3.64 -10.62 -23.48
CA HIS A 281 2.89 -9.92 -22.44
C HIS A 281 3.03 -8.39 -22.52
N GLY A 282 3.66 -7.88 -23.57
CA GLY A 282 3.89 -6.44 -23.75
C GLY A 282 4.86 -5.83 -22.73
N VAL A 283 5.67 -6.66 -22.09
CA VAL A 283 6.68 -6.25 -21.10
C VAL A 283 7.99 -5.96 -21.82
N PHE A 284 8.62 -4.84 -21.51
CA PHE A 284 9.96 -4.48 -21.98
C PHE A 284 10.79 -3.90 -20.85
N VAL A 285 12.11 -3.87 -21.04
CA VAL A 285 13.04 -3.29 -20.05
C VAL A 285 13.95 -2.31 -20.76
N THR A 286 14.00 -1.06 -20.27
CA THR A 286 15.02 -0.12 -20.72
C THR A 286 16.27 -0.31 -19.88
N ALA A 287 17.46 -0.24 -20.48
CA ALA A 287 18.71 -0.35 -19.74
C ALA A 287 19.84 0.48 -20.35
N PHE A 288 20.71 1.02 -19.51
CA PHE A 288 22.00 1.53 -19.91
C PHE A 288 23.09 0.74 -19.17
N CYS A 289 24.08 0.25 -19.91
CA CYS A 289 25.22 -0.46 -19.36
C CYS A 289 26.52 0.24 -19.78
N GLY A 290 27.40 0.50 -18.82
CA GLY A 290 28.71 1.10 -19.04
C GLY A 290 29.80 0.32 -18.31
N VAL A 291 31.00 0.34 -18.88
CA VAL A 291 32.23 -0.12 -18.26
C VAL A 291 33.24 1.01 -18.33
N ILE A 292 33.77 1.40 -17.18
CA ILE A 292 34.73 2.48 -17.03
C ILE A 292 36.03 1.88 -16.58
N ASP A 293 37.11 2.18 -17.29
CA ASP A 293 38.46 1.93 -16.84
C ASP A 293 38.97 3.17 -16.10
N PRO A 294 39.13 3.13 -14.76
CA PRO A 294 39.58 4.30 -13.98
C PRO A 294 40.98 4.77 -14.37
N SER A 295 41.84 3.87 -14.90
CA SER A 295 43.23 4.19 -15.22
C SER A 295 43.35 4.97 -16.53
N THR A 296 42.55 4.61 -17.54
CA THR A 296 42.52 5.28 -18.84
C THR A 296 41.44 6.35 -18.94
N ARG A 297 40.44 6.31 -18.04
CA ARG A 297 39.20 7.09 -18.03
C ARG A 297 38.33 6.82 -19.26
N GLN A 298 38.54 5.67 -19.90
CA GLN A 298 37.72 5.24 -21.02
C GLN A 298 36.39 4.69 -20.50
N LEU A 299 35.29 5.24 -21.00
CA LEU A 299 33.94 4.71 -20.83
C LEU A 299 33.54 4.00 -22.11
N THR A 300 33.26 2.70 -22.02
CA THR A 300 32.58 1.91 -23.05
C THR A 300 31.14 1.71 -22.62
N TYR A 301 30.15 1.97 -23.48
CA TYR A 301 28.74 1.83 -23.09
C TYR A 301 27.83 1.36 -24.21
N SER A 302 26.68 0.82 -23.83
CA SER A 302 25.58 0.43 -24.71
C SER A 302 24.24 0.74 -24.03
N SER A 303 23.21 1.11 -24.80
CA SER A 303 21.89 1.46 -24.29
C SER A 303 20.78 0.70 -25.02
N ALA A 304 19.91 0.05 -24.25
CA ALA A 304 18.70 -0.60 -24.69
C ALA A 304 17.49 0.29 -24.37
N GLY A 305 17.17 1.23 -25.25
CA GLY A 305 15.99 2.09 -25.14
C GLY A 305 15.99 3.11 -23.99
N HIS A 306 16.97 3.06 -23.08
CA HIS A 306 17.01 3.91 -21.88
C HIS A 306 17.23 5.39 -22.23
N HIS A 307 16.86 6.26 -21.29
CA HIS A 307 17.15 7.70 -21.41
C HIS A 307 18.66 7.92 -21.50
N ALA A 308 19.07 8.80 -22.41
CA ALA A 308 20.49 9.11 -22.60
C ALA A 308 21.05 9.75 -21.33
N PRO A 309 22.10 9.18 -20.69
CA PRO A 309 22.78 9.81 -19.58
C PRO A 309 23.30 11.21 -19.94
N ARG A 310 23.49 12.05 -18.94
CA ARG A 310 24.09 13.38 -19.09
C ARG A 310 25.55 13.33 -18.67
N LEU A 311 26.46 13.64 -19.59
CA LEU A 311 27.87 13.86 -19.32
C LEU A 311 28.12 15.36 -19.20
N ILE A 312 28.56 15.80 -18.02
CA ILE A 312 29.04 17.15 -17.78
C ILE A 312 30.54 17.15 -18.05
N GLN A 313 30.95 17.86 -19.10
CA GLN A 313 32.33 18.05 -19.47
C GLN A 313 32.88 19.26 -18.73
N PHE A 314 33.74 19.03 -17.75
CA PHE A 314 34.16 20.07 -16.82
C PHE A 314 34.97 21.18 -17.51
N ALA A 315 35.87 20.79 -18.42
CA ALA A 315 36.76 21.73 -19.10
C ALA A 315 36.04 22.70 -20.04
N ASP A 316 34.95 22.24 -20.67
CA ASP A 316 34.23 22.97 -21.71
C ASP A 316 32.91 23.60 -21.21
N ASP A 317 32.56 23.36 -19.94
CA ASP A 317 31.28 23.73 -19.32
C ASP A 317 30.07 23.29 -20.18
N GLN A 318 30.16 22.09 -20.74
CA GLN A 318 29.15 21.50 -21.63
C GLN A 318 28.42 20.35 -20.95
N ILE A 319 27.15 20.19 -21.31
CA ILE A 319 26.36 19.01 -20.95
C ILE A 319 25.97 18.31 -22.25
N VAL A 320 26.38 17.05 -22.38
CA VAL A 320 26.14 16.23 -23.57
C VAL A 320 25.30 15.01 -23.18
N GLY A 321 24.35 14.64 -24.04
CA GLY A 321 23.59 13.41 -23.89
C GLY A 321 24.28 12.23 -24.58
N LEU A 322 24.51 11.12 -23.87
CA LEU A 322 25.14 9.93 -24.44
C LEU A 322 24.12 9.05 -25.20
N GLY A 323 23.74 9.48 -26.40
CA GLY A 323 22.71 8.85 -27.24
C GLY A 323 23.21 7.91 -28.34
N ASP A 324 24.51 7.90 -28.65
CA ASP A 324 25.05 7.30 -29.89
C ASP A 324 24.94 5.77 -29.97
N ALA A 325 24.80 5.08 -28.84
CA ALA A 325 24.66 3.62 -28.74
C ALA A 325 23.27 3.19 -28.26
N ARG A 326 22.22 3.93 -28.65
CA ARG A 326 20.84 3.64 -28.23
C ARG A 326 20.11 2.75 -29.23
N TYR A 327 19.73 1.57 -28.78
CA TYR A 327 18.96 0.55 -29.51
C TYR A 327 17.56 0.41 -28.92
N GLN A 328 16.81 -0.60 -29.36
CA GLN A 328 15.47 -0.90 -28.82
C GLN A 328 15.55 -1.36 -27.35
N PRO A 329 14.49 -1.19 -26.56
CA PRO A 329 14.38 -1.84 -25.25
C PRO A 329 14.55 -3.35 -25.32
N LEU A 330 15.05 -3.93 -24.22
CA LEU A 330 15.15 -5.37 -24.04
C LEU A 330 13.76 -6.02 -24.02
N ALA A 331 13.71 -7.31 -24.33
CA ALA A 331 12.51 -8.15 -24.32
C ALA A 331 11.46 -7.79 -25.38
N LEU A 332 11.82 -7.04 -26.43
CA LEU A 332 10.93 -6.75 -27.56
C LEU A 332 11.10 -7.73 -28.73
N GLN A 333 12.35 -7.97 -29.14
CA GLN A 333 12.68 -8.81 -30.29
C GLN A 333 13.89 -9.69 -29.97
N MET A 334 13.83 -10.97 -30.37
CA MET A 334 14.92 -11.93 -30.11
C MET A 334 16.21 -11.47 -30.79
N ASP A 335 16.12 -11.12 -32.08
CA ASP A 335 17.29 -10.89 -32.94
C ASP A 335 17.89 -9.47 -32.81
N THR A 336 17.61 -8.76 -31.71
CA THR A 336 18.20 -7.44 -31.47
C THR A 336 19.67 -7.57 -31.06
N GLU A 337 20.57 -7.15 -31.95
CA GLU A 337 21.98 -6.97 -31.64
C GLU A 337 22.24 -5.56 -31.09
N TYR A 338 22.85 -5.50 -29.91
CA TYR A 338 23.32 -4.25 -29.32
C TYR A 338 24.76 -3.99 -29.73
N HIS A 339 25.10 -2.74 -30.00
CA HIS A 339 26.50 -2.31 -30.17
C HIS A 339 26.90 -1.32 -29.07
N GLN A 340 28.19 -1.05 -28.98
CA GLN A 340 28.76 -0.17 -27.96
C GLN A 340 29.55 0.98 -28.58
N THR A 341 29.62 2.08 -27.85
CA THR A 341 30.44 3.25 -28.18
C THR A 341 31.44 3.49 -27.05
N GLU A 342 32.54 4.15 -27.39
CA GLU A 342 33.61 4.51 -26.46
C GLU A 342 33.78 6.02 -26.43
N LEU A 343 34.03 6.57 -25.25
CA LEU A 343 34.47 7.95 -25.05
C LEU A 343 35.50 8.02 -23.93
N THR A 344 36.36 9.03 -23.96
CA THR A 344 37.32 9.30 -22.88
C THR A 344 36.81 10.43 -22.01
N MET A 345 36.53 10.14 -20.74
CA MET A 345 36.18 11.14 -19.74
C MET A 345 37.42 11.89 -19.29
N GLN A 346 37.30 13.20 -19.12
CA GLN A 346 38.36 14.06 -18.59
C GLN A 346 38.27 14.17 -17.06
N PRO A 347 39.35 14.60 -16.38
CA PRO A 347 39.29 14.81 -14.94
C PRO A 347 38.21 15.83 -14.58
N ASN A 348 37.47 15.55 -13.51
CA ASN A 348 36.29 16.26 -13.02
C ASN A 348 35.02 16.13 -13.88
N ASP A 349 35.05 15.39 -15.00
CA ASP A 349 33.83 15.09 -15.73
C ASP A 349 32.88 14.26 -14.87
N LEU A 350 31.58 14.57 -14.97
CA LEU A 350 30.51 13.90 -14.24
C LEU A 350 29.53 13.23 -15.20
N LEU A 351 29.39 11.91 -15.08
CA LEU A 351 28.35 11.13 -15.73
C LEU A 351 27.14 10.99 -14.79
N MET A 352 25.98 11.44 -15.24
CA MET A 352 24.70 11.34 -14.54
C MET A 352 23.75 10.40 -15.30
N LEU A 353 23.46 9.25 -14.71
CA LEU A 353 22.44 8.31 -15.16
C LEU A 353 21.16 8.51 -14.35
N TYR A 354 20.01 8.39 -15.00
CA TYR A 354 18.71 8.63 -14.40
C TYR A 354 17.63 7.81 -15.10
N THR A 355 16.62 7.37 -14.35
CA THR A 355 15.40 6.76 -14.90
C THR A 355 14.38 7.83 -15.29
N ASP A 356 13.36 7.43 -16.06
CA ASP A 356 12.35 8.34 -16.58
C ASP A 356 11.55 9.01 -15.47
N GLY A 357 11.36 8.39 -14.30
CA GLY A 357 10.69 8.99 -13.14
C GLY A 357 11.30 10.30 -12.64
N ILE A 358 12.54 10.64 -13.03
CA ILE A 358 13.15 11.95 -12.81
C ILE A 358 12.61 13.00 -13.79
N VAL A 359 12.67 12.71 -15.10
CA VAL A 359 12.27 13.68 -16.15
C VAL A 359 10.76 13.70 -16.37
N GLU A 360 10.06 12.63 -16.02
CA GLU A 360 8.61 12.51 -16.05
C GLU A 360 7.94 12.89 -14.74
N ALA A 361 8.69 13.29 -13.70
CA ALA A 361 8.13 13.86 -12.48
C ALA A 361 7.18 15.01 -12.83
N ARG A 362 5.98 15.02 -12.24
CA ARG A 362 4.88 15.92 -12.65
C ARG A 362 4.46 16.88 -11.56
N ARG A 363 4.05 18.06 -11.98
CA ARG A 363 3.28 19.00 -11.18
C ARG A 363 1.79 18.68 -11.21
N THR A 364 1.03 19.30 -10.32
CA THR A 364 -0.43 19.18 -10.24
C THR A 364 -1.15 19.65 -11.51
N ASP A 365 -0.51 20.50 -12.31
CA ASP A 365 -1.00 20.96 -13.62
C ASP A 365 -0.68 19.98 -14.78
N GLY A 366 0.03 18.88 -14.49
CA GLY A 366 0.43 17.86 -15.44
C GLY A 366 1.73 18.15 -16.18
N GLU A 367 2.40 19.27 -15.92
CA GLU A 367 3.68 19.60 -16.55
C GLU A 367 4.79 18.65 -16.06
N PHE A 368 5.61 18.15 -16.98
CA PHE A 368 6.78 17.31 -16.66
C PHE A 368 7.98 18.17 -16.26
N PHE A 369 8.81 17.63 -15.38
CA PHE A 369 10.08 18.24 -15.00
C PHE A 369 10.96 18.44 -16.24
N GLY A 370 11.13 17.36 -17.00
CA GLY A 370 11.75 17.34 -18.31
C GLY A 370 13.27 17.49 -18.29
N ILE A 371 13.88 17.16 -19.42
CA ILE A 371 15.34 17.23 -19.61
C ILE A 371 15.87 18.66 -19.43
N GLY A 372 15.12 19.68 -19.88
CA GLY A 372 15.59 21.06 -19.80
C GLY A 372 15.84 21.53 -18.37
N ARG A 373 14.99 21.13 -17.42
CA ARG A 373 15.17 21.44 -15.98
C ARG A 373 16.27 20.60 -15.37
N LEU A 374 16.39 19.32 -15.75
CA LEU A 374 17.52 18.48 -15.36
C LEU A 374 18.85 19.14 -15.74
N ASP A 375 18.99 19.55 -17.01
CA ASP A 375 20.20 20.23 -17.48
C ASP A 375 20.41 21.57 -16.77
N GLN A 376 19.36 22.31 -16.43
CA GLN A 376 19.46 23.54 -15.65
C GLN A 376 20.01 23.28 -14.24
N VAL A 377 19.55 22.24 -13.55
CA VAL A 377 20.06 21.85 -12.23
C VAL A 377 21.54 21.48 -12.34
N LEU A 378 21.90 20.67 -13.34
CA LEU A 378 23.27 20.24 -13.55
C LEU A 378 24.23 21.42 -13.84
N ARG A 379 23.80 22.44 -14.60
CA ARG A 379 24.59 23.66 -14.86
C ARG A 379 24.80 24.53 -13.61
N GLN A 380 23.97 24.40 -12.60
CA GLN A 380 24.04 25.18 -11.36
C GLN A 380 24.91 24.52 -10.28
N LEU A 381 25.46 23.34 -10.56
CA LEU A 381 26.32 22.65 -9.61
C LEU A 381 27.62 23.44 -9.37
N PRO A 382 28.16 23.41 -8.14
CA PRO A 382 29.49 23.93 -7.87
C PRO A 382 30.54 23.23 -8.74
N MET A 383 31.58 23.95 -9.16
CA MET A 383 32.64 23.44 -10.03
C MET A 383 33.95 23.29 -9.23
N PRO A 384 34.53 22.08 -9.09
CA PRO A 384 34.08 20.81 -9.66
C PRO A 384 32.90 20.17 -8.90
N PRO A 385 31.94 19.55 -9.60
CA PRO A 385 30.76 18.96 -8.98
C PRO A 385 31.17 17.72 -8.21
N THR A 386 30.60 17.44 -7.04
CA THR A 386 30.75 16.12 -6.38
C THR A 386 29.57 15.23 -6.78
N ALA A 387 29.79 13.92 -6.87
CA ALA A 387 28.71 12.97 -7.19
C ALA A 387 27.53 13.10 -6.21
N HIS A 388 27.83 13.21 -4.91
CA HIS A 388 26.83 13.39 -3.86
C HIS A 388 26.02 14.68 -4.00
N HIS A 389 26.68 15.82 -4.26
CA HIS A 389 25.97 17.09 -4.46
C HIS A 389 25.09 17.06 -5.70
N ALA A 390 25.53 16.40 -6.78
CA ALA A 390 24.73 16.27 -7.99
C ALA A 390 23.44 15.49 -7.74
N VAL A 391 23.52 14.33 -7.07
CA VAL A 391 22.35 13.53 -6.68
C VAL A 391 21.40 14.32 -5.76
N ALA A 392 21.96 14.97 -4.72
CA ALA A 392 21.17 15.74 -3.77
C ALA A 392 20.46 16.93 -4.43
N ALA A 393 21.14 17.63 -5.35
CA ALA A 393 20.57 18.76 -6.07
C ALA A 393 19.39 18.34 -6.97
N ILE A 394 19.52 17.22 -7.70
CA ILE A 394 18.44 16.70 -8.54
C ILE A 394 17.25 16.25 -7.68
N ASN A 395 17.49 15.46 -6.63
CA ASN A 395 16.42 15.03 -5.72
C ASN A 395 15.67 16.21 -5.13
N SER A 396 16.39 17.23 -4.68
CA SER A 396 15.79 18.46 -4.15
C SER A 396 14.97 19.18 -5.22
N ALA A 397 15.51 19.35 -6.44
CA ALA A 397 14.80 20.03 -7.52
C ALA A 397 13.52 19.30 -7.96
N VAL A 398 13.57 17.98 -8.07
CA VAL A 398 12.41 17.13 -8.39
C VAL A 398 11.36 17.23 -7.29
N SER A 399 11.75 17.08 -6.02
CA SER A 399 10.85 17.17 -4.87
C SER A 399 10.17 18.56 -4.77
N HIS A 400 10.93 19.64 -4.99
CA HIS A 400 10.37 21.00 -5.02
C HIS A 400 9.46 21.23 -6.24
N PHE A 401 9.73 20.59 -7.37
CA PHE A 401 8.89 20.69 -8.56
C PHE A 401 7.57 19.94 -8.36
N SER A 402 7.61 18.70 -7.89
CA SER A 402 6.42 17.85 -7.71
C SER A 402 5.71 18.03 -6.37
N VAL A 403 5.84 19.19 -5.72
CA VAL A 403 5.15 19.48 -4.45
C VAL A 403 3.65 19.21 -4.59
N ASN A 404 3.09 18.49 -3.61
CA ASN A 404 1.69 18.03 -3.58
C ASN A 404 1.30 17.06 -4.71
N SER A 405 2.25 16.45 -5.40
CA SER A 405 2.02 15.39 -6.37
C SER A 405 2.71 14.11 -5.90
N ALA A 406 1.97 13.00 -5.86
CA ALA A 406 2.55 11.70 -5.55
C ALA A 406 3.49 11.28 -6.69
N ALA A 407 4.60 10.63 -6.35
CA ALA A 407 5.46 10.00 -7.35
C ALA A 407 4.65 8.97 -8.15
N ILE A 408 4.74 9.07 -9.48
CA ILE A 408 4.01 8.19 -10.40
C ILE A 408 4.89 6.99 -10.79
N ASP A 409 6.20 7.21 -10.84
CA ASP A 409 7.22 6.24 -11.21
C ASP A 409 8.44 6.30 -10.30
N ASP A 410 9.25 5.25 -10.33
CA ASP A 410 10.45 5.14 -9.52
C ASP A 410 11.52 6.14 -9.96
N GLN A 411 12.29 6.63 -8.99
CA GLN A 411 13.31 7.64 -9.21
C GLN A 411 14.68 7.08 -8.84
N THR A 412 15.47 6.75 -9.86
CA THR A 412 16.83 6.25 -9.70
C THR A 412 17.83 7.21 -10.30
N LEU A 413 18.91 7.47 -9.56
CA LEU A 413 20.05 8.29 -9.98
C LEU A 413 21.35 7.56 -9.71
N ILE A 414 22.30 7.68 -10.63
CA ILE A 414 23.71 7.32 -10.44
C ILE A 414 24.57 8.47 -10.95
N ALA A 415 25.37 9.04 -10.06
CA ALA A 415 26.37 10.03 -10.40
C ALA A 415 27.76 9.41 -10.28
N LEU A 416 28.57 9.54 -11.33
CA LEU A 416 29.95 9.06 -11.37
C LEU A 416 30.87 10.16 -11.85
N ARG A 417 31.90 10.48 -11.08
CA ARG A 417 32.90 11.49 -11.41
C ARG A 417 34.28 10.88 -11.52
N ILE A 418 35.04 11.28 -12.55
CA ILE A 418 36.48 11.01 -12.61
C ILE A 418 37.21 12.05 -11.76
N GLU A 419 37.93 11.60 -10.74
CA GLU A 419 38.75 12.47 -9.89
C GLU A 419 40.03 12.91 -10.62
N GLN A 420 40.56 14.07 -10.23
CA GLN A 420 41.94 14.38 -10.53
C GLN A 420 42.85 13.53 -9.63
N THR A 421 43.64 12.64 -10.22
CA THR A 421 44.73 11.99 -9.48
C THR A 421 45.67 13.07 -8.95
N PRO A 422 45.97 13.12 -7.64
CA PRO A 422 46.98 14.04 -7.13
C PRO A 422 48.29 13.78 -7.85
N ALA A 423 48.98 14.82 -8.31
CA ALA A 423 50.35 14.67 -8.75
C ALA A 423 51.17 14.09 -7.59
N GLU A 424 52.10 13.16 -7.86
CA GLU A 424 52.96 12.42 -6.90
C GLU A 424 53.80 13.28 -5.92
N ASN A 425 53.60 14.59 -5.87
CA ASN A 425 54.34 15.52 -5.01
C ASN A 425 53.61 15.96 -3.72
N ASP A 426 52.40 15.46 -3.42
CA ASP A 426 51.61 15.97 -2.27
C ASP A 426 51.15 14.88 -1.27
N THR A 427 51.82 13.71 -1.29
CA THR A 427 51.45 12.53 -0.49
C THR A 427 51.65 12.70 1.04
N ASP A 428 52.15 13.84 1.52
CA ASP A 428 52.50 14.01 2.94
C ASP A 428 51.44 14.71 3.82
N MET A 429 50.26 15.11 3.31
CA MET A 429 49.29 15.84 4.15
C MET A 429 47.81 15.38 4.20
N VAL A 430 47.36 14.39 3.41
CA VAL A 430 45.90 14.12 3.28
C VAL A 430 45.40 12.88 4.05
N THR A 431 46.18 12.30 4.97
CA THR A 431 45.79 11.01 5.60
C THR A 431 44.82 11.07 6.79
N MET A 432 44.21 12.21 7.15
CA MET A 432 43.44 12.30 8.41
C MET A 432 41.98 12.78 8.37
N THR A 433 41.43 13.28 7.26
CA THR A 433 40.12 14.00 7.35
C THR A 433 38.90 13.29 6.77
N ASP A 434 39.03 12.18 6.03
CA ASP A 434 37.89 11.63 5.25
C ASP A 434 37.37 10.25 5.71
N ARG A 435 37.65 9.86 6.96
CA ARG A 435 37.21 8.55 7.53
C ARG A 435 35.99 8.62 8.46
N LEU A 436 35.28 9.74 8.53
CA LEU A 436 34.13 9.91 9.44
C LEU A 436 32.96 10.66 8.77
N ALA A 437 32.27 10.04 7.82
CA ALA A 437 30.92 10.47 7.41
C ALA A 437 30.20 9.41 6.56
N THR A 438 29.92 8.22 7.11
CA THR A 438 28.92 7.30 6.53
C THR A 438 28.20 6.52 7.63
N GLU A 439 27.28 7.19 8.33
CA GLU A 439 26.13 6.49 8.92
C GLU A 439 24.94 6.61 7.95
N PRO A 440 24.23 5.51 7.65
CA PRO A 440 23.03 5.57 6.84
C PRO A 440 21.93 6.25 7.65
N THR A 441 21.40 7.36 7.15
CA THR A 441 20.22 8.01 7.70
C THR A 441 19.02 7.05 7.57
N GLN A 442 18.72 6.33 8.65
CA GLN A 442 17.40 5.72 8.86
C GLN A 442 16.41 6.87 9.05
N PHE A 443 15.51 7.04 8.08
CA PHE A 443 14.28 7.80 8.31
C PHE A 443 13.19 6.82 8.71
N GLU A 444 12.65 7.02 9.93
CA GLU A 444 11.39 6.45 10.41
C GLU A 444 10.19 6.86 9.54
#